data_AF-A0AA90S8A3-F1
#
_entry.id   AF-A0AA90S8A3-F1
#
_cell.length_a   1.000
_cell.length_b   1.000
_cell.length_c   1.000
_cell.angle_alpha   90.00
_cell.angle_beta   90.00
_cell.angle_gamma   90.00
#
_symmetry.space_group_name_H-M   'P 1'
#
loop_
_entity.id
_entity.type
_entity.pdbx_description
1 polymer ?
#
loop_
_entity_poly.entity_id
_entity_poly.type
_entity_poly.pdbx_seq_one_letter_code
_entity_poly.pdbx_strand_id
1 'polypeptide(L)'
;MTLSTNDGSSTRSGPGWLAGRRVGRAAAAIIAFVALLWVLEGVDTVMNNALDQWGIRPRQEEGLRGIAFAPLLHGGWEHLAANSVPALVLGFVGLVAGAARFVVATALI
;
A
#
# COMPACT_ATOMS: atom_id res chain seq x y z
N MET A 1 2.21 48.18 -33.63
CA MET A 1 1.86 46.78 -33.93
C MET A 1 3.12 45.94 -33.80
N THR A 2 3.42 45.47 -32.59
CA THR A 2 4.52 44.53 -32.33
C THR A 2 3.96 43.48 -31.39
N LEU A 3 3.71 42.29 -31.94
CA LEU A 3 3.16 41.15 -31.23
C LEU A 3 4.25 40.62 -30.27
N SER A 4 4.04 40.83 -28.97
CA SER A 4 4.78 40.12 -27.93
C SER A 4 4.21 38.71 -27.86
N THR A 5 4.90 37.76 -28.48
CA THR A 5 4.55 36.34 -28.44
C THR A 5 4.77 35.82 -27.02
N ASN A 6 3.69 35.60 -26.29
CA ASN A 6 3.66 34.83 -25.05
C ASN A 6 4.16 33.41 -25.32
N ASP A 7 5.26 33.06 -24.67
CA ASP A 7 5.86 31.73 -24.62
C ASP A 7 5.01 30.78 -23.75
N GLY A 8 4.13 30.06 -24.42
CA GLY A 8 3.23 29.08 -23.81
C GLY A 8 3.91 27.81 -23.32
N SER A 9 4.80 27.89 -22.33
CA SER A 9 5.36 26.72 -21.63
C SER A 9 5.30 26.86 -20.11
N SER A 10 4.14 27.25 -19.58
CA SER A 10 3.84 27.06 -18.15
C SER A 10 3.55 25.59 -17.85
N THR A 11 4.57 24.72 -17.87
CA THR A 11 4.53 23.47 -17.12
C THR A 11 4.47 23.87 -15.64
N ARG A 12 3.26 23.86 -15.09
CA ARG A 12 2.98 24.29 -13.71
C ARG A 12 3.52 23.23 -12.74
N SER A 13 4.83 23.16 -12.60
CA SER A 13 5.54 22.33 -11.62
C SER A 13 5.14 22.83 -10.24
N GLY A 14 4.25 22.11 -9.56
CA GLY A 14 3.85 22.46 -8.19
C GLY A 14 5.09 22.56 -7.27
N PRO A 15 5.04 23.38 -6.21
CA PRO A 15 6.18 23.59 -5.33
C PRO A 15 6.79 22.27 -4.82
N GLY A 16 8.10 22.04 -5.04
CA GLY A 16 8.78 20.78 -4.70
C GLY A 16 8.68 20.35 -3.24
N TRP A 17 8.37 21.27 -2.31
CA TRP A 17 8.10 20.95 -0.91
C TRP A 17 6.83 20.12 -0.70
N LEU A 18 5.86 20.20 -1.62
CA LEU A 18 4.67 19.35 -1.61
C LEU A 18 5.01 17.90 -1.96
N ALA A 19 5.99 17.69 -2.86
CA ALA A 19 6.45 16.36 -3.23
C ALA A 19 7.20 15.69 -2.06
N GLY A 20 8.10 16.40 -1.39
CA GLY A 20 8.78 15.90 -0.19
C GLY A 20 7.82 15.51 0.94
N ARG A 21 6.77 16.31 1.18
CA ARG A 21 5.71 16.00 2.15
C ARG A 21 4.90 14.76 1.77
N ARG A 22 4.67 14.49 0.48
CA ARG A 22 3.97 13.29 0.02
C ARG A 22 4.82 12.03 0.24
N VAL A 23 6.10 12.09 -0.11
CA VAL A 23 7.05 10.98 0.07
C VAL A 23 7.20 10.62 1.55
N GLY A 24 7.38 11.62 2.43
CA GLY A 24 7.50 11.38 3.87
C GLY A 24 6.24 10.74 4.48
N ARG A 25 5.04 11.17 4.05
CA ARG A 25 3.77 10.57 4.48
C ARG A 25 3.59 9.15 3.97
N ALA A 26 3.96 8.89 2.72
CA ALA A 26 3.90 7.54 2.13
C ALA A 26 4.83 6.56 2.87
N ALA A 27 6.06 6.98 3.16
CA ALA A 27 7.01 6.18 3.94
C ALA A 27 6.48 5.89 5.35
N ALA A 28 6.01 6.91 6.06
CA ALA A 28 5.44 6.74 7.40
C ALA A 28 4.22 5.80 7.39
N ALA A 29 3.34 5.94 6.39
CA ALA A 29 2.15 5.10 6.27
C ALA A 29 2.49 3.62 6.04
N ILE A 30 3.42 3.31 5.12
CA ILE A 30 3.76 1.91 4.84
C ILE A 30 4.54 1.25 5.97
N ILE A 31 5.41 2.01 6.65
CA ILE A 31 6.11 1.52 7.85
C ILE A 31 5.10 1.23 8.96
N ALA A 32 4.16 2.15 9.20
CA ALA A 32 3.12 1.95 10.20
C ALA A 32 2.23 0.75 9.87
N PHE A 33 1.91 0.55 8.59
CA PHE A 33 1.15 -0.62 8.14
C PHE A 33 1.91 -1.93 8.41
N VAL A 34 3.19 -2.03 8.03
CA VAL A 34 3.98 -3.25 8.29
C VAL A 34 4.17 -3.48 9.79
N ALA A 35 4.39 -2.43 10.58
CA ALA A 35 4.45 -2.56 12.03
C ALA A 35 3.14 -3.08 12.63
N LEU A 36 1.98 -2.65 12.12
CA LEU A 36 0.68 -3.17 12.51
C LEU A 36 0.57 -4.68 12.24
N LEU A 37 1.06 -5.16 11.09
CA LEU A 37 1.04 -6.60 10.76
C LEU A 37 1.85 -7.42 11.77
N TRP A 38 3.01 -6.93 12.19
CA TRP A 38 3.83 -7.56 13.23
C TRP A 38 3.14 -7.59 14.60
N VAL A 39 2.41 -6.54 14.95
CA VAL A 39 1.60 -6.52 16.19
C VAL A 39 0.46 -7.54 16.11
N LEU A 40 -0.24 -7.62 14.97
CA LEU A 40 -1.34 -8.57 14.78
C LEU A 40 -0.86 -10.03 14.86
N GLU A 41 0.26 -10.37 14.24
CA GLU A 41 0.88 -11.71 14.34
C GLU A 41 1.30 -12.04 15.78
N GLY A 42 1.86 -11.05 16.50
CA GLY A 42 2.21 -11.21 17.91
C GLY A 42 0.98 -11.46 18.78
N VAL A 43 -0.12 -10.73 18.55
CA VAL A 43 -1.40 -10.96 19.22
C VAL A 43 -1.94 -12.35 18.88
N ASP A 44 -1.87 -12.78 17.62
CA ASP A 44 -2.38 -14.09 17.21
C ASP A 44 -1.61 -15.23 17.86
N THR A 45 -0.28 -15.11 17.94
CA THR A 45 0.59 -16.08 18.60
C THR A 45 0.20 -16.24 20.09
N VAL A 46 -0.14 -15.15 20.78
CA VAL A 46 -0.62 -15.18 22.18
C VAL A 46 -2.02 -15.81 22.28
N MET A 47 -2.83 -15.72 21.23
CA MET A 47 -4.16 -16.31 21.13
C MET A 47 -4.17 -17.76 20.64
N ASN A 48 -3.01 -18.43 20.56
CA ASN A 48 -2.85 -19.78 19.97
C ASN A 48 -3.31 -19.86 18.50
N ASN A 49 -3.01 -18.84 17.69
CA ASN A 49 -3.33 -18.77 16.27
C ASN A 49 -4.84 -18.82 16.00
N ALA A 50 -5.64 -18.22 16.88
CA ALA A 50 -7.09 -18.20 16.74
C ALA A 50 -7.55 -17.26 15.60
N LEU A 51 -6.75 -16.28 15.18
CA LEU A 51 -7.05 -15.35 14.11
C LEU A 51 -6.81 -15.96 12.72
N ASP A 52 -5.95 -16.98 12.58
CA ASP A 52 -5.81 -17.78 11.36
C ASP A 52 -7.14 -18.32 10.82
N GLN A 53 -8.11 -18.57 11.72
CA GLN A 53 -9.46 -19.02 11.37
C GLN A 53 -10.22 -18.02 10.48
N TRP A 54 -9.82 -16.75 10.49
CA TRP A 54 -10.43 -15.65 9.74
C TRP A 54 -9.70 -15.36 8.42
N GLY A 55 -8.63 -16.11 8.12
CA GLY A 55 -7.95 -16.09 6.83
C GLY A 55 -8.77 -16.71 5.70
N ILE A 56 -8.26 -16.61 4.47
CA ILE A 56 -8.93 -17.19 3.30
C ILE A 56 -8.87 -18.72 3.38
N ARG A 57 -10.05 -19.35 3.51
CA ARG A 57 -10.21 -20.81 3.37
C ARG A 57 -10.85 -21.14 2.03
N PRO A 58 -10.20 -21.94 1.16
CA PRO A 58 -10.78 -22.32 -0.13
C PRO A 58 -12.10 -23.07 0.05
N ARG A 59 -13.12 -22.73 -0.77
CA ARG A 59 -14.42 -23.42 -0.86
C ARG A 59 -15.36 -23.25 0.35
N GLN A 60 -15.19 -22.20 1.15
CA GLN A 60 -16.17 -21.79 2.18
C GLN A 60 -16.64 -20.36 1.91
N GLU A 61 -17.94 -20.09 2.06
CA GLU A 61 -18.52 -18.74 1.88
C GLU A 61 -17.92 -17.71 2.86
N GLU A 62 -17.46 -18.19 4.02
CA GLU A 62 -16.71 -17.42 5.03
C GLU A 62 -15.35 -16.91 4.52
N GLY A 63 -14.78 -17.56 3.50
CA GLY A 63 -13.55 -17.14 2.83
C GLY A 63 -13.66 -15.79 2.12
N LEU A 64 -14.88 -15.30 1.83
CA LEU A 64 -15.10 -13.97 1.26
C LEU A 64 -14.72 -12.85 2.24
N ARG A 65 -14.97 -13.04 3.55
CA ARG A 65 -14.47 -12.10 4.58
C ARG A 65 -12.95 -12.18 4.66
N GLY A 66 -12.41 -13.38 4.51
CA GLY A 66 -10.99 -13.63 4.41
C GLY A 66 -10.31 -12.80 3.33
N ILE A 67 -10.97 -12.43 2.22
CA ILE A 67 -10.38 -11.56 1.19
C ILE A 67 -10.04 -10.17 1.74
N ALA A 68 -10.90 -9.60 2.58
CA ALA A 68 -10.66 -8.29 3.18
C ALA A 68 -9.61 -8.33 4.30
N PHE A 69 -9.54 -9.46 5.04
CA PHE A 69 -8.64 -9.62 6.18
C PHE A 69 -7.30 -10.30 5.85
N ALA A 70 -7.18 -10.96 4.68
CA ALA A 70 -5.96 -11.63 4.24
C ALA A 70 -4.72 -10.72 4.21
N PRO A 71 -4.81 -9.42 3.86
CA PRO A 71 -3.65 -8.54 3.95
C PRO A 71 -3.18 -8.29 5.40
N LEU A 72 -4.04 -8.56 6.40
CA LEU A 72 -3.79 -8.30 7.82
C LEU A 72 -3.37 -9.56 8.60
N LEU A 73 -3.82 -10.74 8.15
CA LEU A 73 -3.60 -12.03 8.81
C LEU A 73 -2.50 -12.81 8.11
N HIS A 74 -1.52 -13.31 8.85
CA HIS A 74 -0.41 -14.11 8.31
C HIS A 74 -0.39 -15.46 9.02
N GLY A 75 -0.22 -16.55 8.27
CA GLY A 75 -0.17 -17.90 8.85
C GLY A 75 1.21 -18.26 9.41
N GLY A 76 1.88 -17.32 10.10
CA GLY A 76 3.17 -17.53 10.73
C GLY A 76 4.24 -16.46 10.45
N TRP A 77 5.18 -16.38 11.41
CA TRP A 77 6.32 -15.45 11.43
C TRP A 77 7.21 -15.47 10.17
N GLU A 78 7.50 -16.65 9.62
CA GLU A 78 8.31 -16.76 8.39
C GLU A 78 7.59 -16.14 7.19
N HIS A 79 6.27 -16.31 7.11
CA HIS A 79 5.46 -15.76 6.04
C HIS A 79 5.37 -14.24 6.12
N LEU A 80 5.18 -13.69 7.32
CA LEU A 80 5.21 -12.24 7.57
C LEU A 80 6.58 -11.62 7.25
N ALA A 81 7.67 -12.26 7.69
CA ALA A 81 9.03 -11.79 7.44
C ALA A 81 9.35 -11.76 5.94
N ALA A 82 8.99 -12.82 5.20
CA ALA A 82 9.20 -12.91 3.75
C ALA A 82 8.42 -11.84 2.97
N ASN A 83 7.23 -11.44 3.45
CA ASN A 83 6.40 -10.44 2.78
C ASN A 83 6.70 -8.98 3.22
N SER A 84 7.39 -8.77 4.33
CA SER A 84 7.66 -7.43 4.86
C SER A 84 8.46 -6.56 3.88
N VAL A 85 9.50 -7.09 3.25
CA VAL A 85 10.32 -6.34 2.28
C VAL A 85 9.53 -6.02 0.99
N PRO A 86 8.89 -7.00 0.31
CA PRO A 86 8.00 -6.71 -0.82
C PRO A 86 6.89 -5.70 -0.47
N ALA A 87 6.25 -5.83 0.68
CA ALA A 87 5.16 -4.94 1.12
C ALA A 87 5.65 -3.50 1.31
N LEU A 88 6.81 -3.30 1.96
CA LEU A 88 7.42 -1.97 2.11
C LEU A 88 7.70 -1.32 0.76
N VAL A 89 8.32 -2.07 -0.17
CA VAL A 89 8.72 -1.52 -1.47
C VAL A 89 7.50 -1.21 -2.33
N LEU A 90 6.61 -2.19 -2.53
CA LEU A 90 5.44 -2.03 -3.41
C LEU A 90 4.43 -1.05 -2.83
N GLY A 91 4.21 -1.09 -1.51
CA GLY A 91 3.33 -0.15 -0.82
C GLY A 91 3.85 1.28 -0.87
N PHE A 92 5.16 1.49 -0.66
CA PHE A 92 5.78 2.81 -0.81
C PHE A 92 5.64 3.35 -2.23
N VAL A 93 5.98 2.54 -3.24
CA VAL A 93 5.85 2.92 -4.65
C VAL A 93 4.40 3.24 -5.01
N GLY A 94 3.43 2.42 -4.58
CA GLY A 94 2.00 2.67 -4.82
C GLY A 94 1.50 3.97 -4.19
N LEU A 95 1.87 4.23 -2.93
CA LEU A 95 1.48 5.46 -2.22
C LEU A 95 2.11 6.72 -2.81
N VAL A 96 3.35 6.64 -3.31
CA VAL A 96 4.03 7.75 -3.99
C VAL A 96 3.51 7.95 -5.42
N ALA A 97 3.25 6.86 -6.15
CA ALA A 97 2.75 6.89 -7.52
C ALA A 97 1.30 7.38 -7.64
N GLY A 98 0.50 7.19 -6.58
CA GLY A 98 -0.92 7.51 -6.55
C GLY A 98 -1.77 6.53 -7.38
N ALA A 99 -3.04 6.37 -6.99
CA ALA A 99 -4.02 5.48 -7.63
C ALA A 99 -4.18 5.70 -9.16
N ALA A 100 -3.77 6.86 -9.68
CA ALA A 100 -3.83 7.21 -11.09
C ALA A 100 -3.04 6.24 -11.99
N ARG A 101 -1.91 5.68 -11.53
CA ARG A 101 -1.17 4.67 -12.33
C ARG A 101 -1.90 3.33 -12.41
N PHE A 102 -2.63 2.96 -11.36
CA PHE A 102 -3.43 1.75 -11.33
C PHE A 102 -4.61 1.87 -12.31
N VAL A 103 -5.30 3.02 -12.31
CA VAL A 103 -6.38 3.30 -13.27
C VAL A 103 -5.88 3.32 -14.72
N VAL A 104 -4.72 3.93 -14.99
CA VAL A 104 -4.14 3.94 -16.35
C VAL A 104 -3.70 2.54 -16.79
N ALA A 105 -3.11 1.74 -15.90
CA ALA A 105 -2.73 0.37 -16.21
C ALA A 105 -3.96 -0.53 -16.45
N THR A 106 -5.01 -0.39 -15.63
CA THR A 106 -6.28 -1.11 -15.84
C THR A 106 -7.02 -0.64 -17.08
N ALA A 107 -6.91 0.63 -17.48
CA ALA A 107 -7.54 1.12 -18.70
C ALA A 107 -6.80 0.69 -20.00
N LEU A 108 -5.57 0.21 -19.88
CA LEU A 108 -4.74 -0.22 -21.02
C LEU A 108 -4.81 -1.73 -21.30
N ILE A 109 -5.37 -2.54 -20.40
CA ILE A 109 -5.49 -4.01 -20.50
C ILE A 109 -6.97 -4.37 -20.56
#